data_AF-A0A1C6KQT9-F1
#
_entry.id   AF-A0A1C6KQT9-F1
#
_cell.length_a   1.000
_cell.length_b   1.000
_cell.length_c   1.000
_cell.angle_alpha   90.00
_cell.angle_beta   90.00
_cell.angle_gamma   90.00
#
_symmetry.space_group_name_H-M   'P 1'
#
loop_
_entity.id
_entity.type
_entity.pdbx_description
1 polymer ?
#
loop_
_entity_poly.entity_id
_entity_poly.type
_entity_poly.pdbx_seq_one_letter_code
_entity_poly.pdbx_strand_id
1 'polypeptide(L)'
;MIKAQDDVDILAFDKTGKKVLLCECKFRNKPMPMEEYDDLVMAAEMFKNAEEKYLMFFSKSGFTESVKERAARENAVLLTIEDLY
;
A
#
# COMPACT_ATOMS: atom_id res chain seq x y z
N MET A 1 -15.94 -12.30 -9.48
CA MET A 1 -15.01 -11.99 -8.38
C MET A 1 -14.34 -10.68 -8.74
N ILE A 2 -14.47 -9.65 -7.90
CA ILE A 2 -13.87 -8.33 -8.18
C ILE A 2 -12.38 -8.47 -7.86
N LYS A 3 -11.52 -8.44 -8.89
CA LYS A 3 -10.06 -8.60 -8.73
C LYS A 3 -9.45 -7.72 -7.63
N ALA A 4 -9.96 -6.49 -7.49
CA ALA A 4 -9.45 -5.50 -6.54
C ALA A 4 -9.56 -5.90 -5.05
N GLN A 5 -10.32 -6.94 -4.70
CA GLN A 5 -10.38 -7.43 -3.32
C GLN A 5 -9.22 -8.38 -2.99
N ASP A 6 -8.54 -8.95 -3.99
CA ASP A 6 -7.43 -9.88 -3.80
C ASP A 6 -6.07 -9.17 -3.62
N ASP A 7 -5.98 -7.89 -4.01
CA ASP A 7 -4.73 -7.09 -4.06
C ASP A 7 -4.60 -6.07 -2.89
N VAL A 8 -5.43 -6.19 -1.86
CA VAL A 8 -5.39 -5.34 -0.66
C VAL A 8 -5.43 -6.21 0.60
N ASP A 9 -4.28 -6.37 1.26
CA ASP A 9 -4.19 -7.17 2.49
C ASP A 9 -4.94 -6.53 3.67
N ILE A 10 -4.87 -5.19 3.80
CA ILE A 10 -5.54 -4.45 4.88
C ILE A 10 -6.30 -3.26 4.30
N LEU A 11 -7.58 -3.17 4.64
CA LEU A 11 -8.44 -2.04 4.30
C LEU A 11 -9.07 -1.48 5.57
N ALA A 12 -8.88 -0.19 5.82
CA ALA A 12 -9.49 0.49 6.95
C ALA A 12 -10.12 1.82 6.51
N PHE A 13 -11.27 2.12 7.09
CA PHE A 13 -11.92 3.41 6.95
C PHE A 13 -11.84 4.17 8.27
N ASP A 14 -11.77 5.49 8.18
CA ASP A 14 -12.00 6.32 9.36
C ASP A 14 -13.46 6.22 9.81
N LYS A 15 -13.77 6.78 10.99
CA LYS A 15 -15.13 6.74 11.55
C LYS A 15 -16.18 7.41 10.66
N THR A 16 -15.78 8.34 9.79
CA THR A 16 -16.69 9.03 8.87
C THR A 16 -16.87 8.30 7.54
N GLY A 17 -16.01 7.32 7.23
CA GLY A 17 -15.98 6.63 5.94
C GLY A 17 -15.41 7.46 4.79
N LYS A 18 -14.90 8.68 5.06
CA LYS A 18 -14.37 9.60 4.06
C LYS A 18 -12.89 9.38 3.78
N LYS A 19 -12.17 8.78 4.72
CA LYS A 19 -10.74 8.45 4.56
C LYS A 19 -10.57 6.95 4.51
N VAL A 20 -9.70 6.49 3.63
CA VAL A 20 -9.37 5.07 3.46
C VAL A 20 -7.87 4.86 3.57
N LEU A 21 -7.48 3.86 4.35
CA LEU A 21 -6.12 3.31 4.40
C LEU A 21 -6.14 1.96 3.69
N LEU A 22 -5.29 1.83 2.67
CA LEU A 22 -5.03 0.58 1.97
C LEU A 22 -3.61 0.16 2.27
N CYS A 23 -3.42 -1.12 2.59
CA CYS A 23 -2.10 -1.66 2.82
C CYS A 23 -1.85 -2.96 2.07
N GLU A 24 -0.58 -3.14 1.71
CA GLU A 24 -0.05 -4.37 1.12
C GLU A 24 1.14 -4.88 1.93
N CYS A 25 1.19 -6.19 2.19
CA CYS A 25 2.20 -6.85 3.00
C CYS A 25 2.96 -7.91 2.21
N LYS A 26 4.29 -7.77 2.12
CA LYS A 26 5.16 -8.78 1.48
C LYS A 26 6.24 -9.28 2.43
N PHE A 27 6.00 -10.47 2.97
CA PHE A 27 6.97 -11.17 3.80
C PHE A 27 7.82 -12.13 2.97
N ARG A 28 8.76 -11.57 2.19
CA ARG A 28 9.65 -12.33 1.28
C ARG A 28 11.11 -11.97 1.54
N ASN A 29 12.04 -12.85 1.14
CA ASN A 29 13.50 -12.63 1.23
C ASN A 29 14.07 -11.83 0.05
N LYS A 30 13.26 -10.97 -0.57
CA LYS A 30 13.65 -10.07 -1.66
C LYS A 30 12.90 -8.75 -1.53
N PRO A 31 13.48 -7.62 -1.98
CA PRO A 31 12.79 -6.34 -1.95
C PRO A 31 11.46 -6.39 -2.72
N MET A 32 10.46 -5.67 -2.21
CA MET A 32 9.15 -5.54 -2.85
C MET A 32 9.31 -4.85 -4.23
N PRO A 33 8.89 -5.48 -5.34
CA PRO A 33 8.99 -4.90 -6.67
C PRO A 33 7.86 -3.90 -6.94
N MET A 34 8.03 -3.12 -8.01
CA MET A 34 7.12 -2.05 -8.42
C MET A 34 5.68 -2.52 -8.70
N GLU A 35 5.50 -3.74 -9.20
CA GLU A 35 4.21 -4.35 -9.49
C GLU A 35 3.27 -4.35 -8.28
N GLU A 36 3.78 -4.71 -7.10
CA GLU A 36 2.97 -4.74 -5.86
C GLU A 36 2.50 -3.33 -5.46
N TYR A 37 3.27 -2.29 -5.82
CA TYR A 37 2.88 -0.91 -5.59
C TYR A 37 1.83 -0.45 -6.60
N ASP A 38 2.01 -0.80 -7.88
CA ASP A 38 1.04 -0.50 -8.95
C ASP A 38 -0.33 -1.12 -8.65
N ASP A 39 -0.35 -2.37 -8.17
CA ASP A 39 -1.58 -3.08 -7.83
C ASP A 39 -2.35 -2.39 -6.71
N LEU A 40 -1.67 -1.97 -5.62
CA LEU A 40 -2.32 -1.26 -4.52
C LEU A 40 -2.84 0.12 -4.94
N VAL A 41 -2.11 0.85 -5.79
CA VAL A 41 -2.56 2.13 -6.34
C VAL A 41 -3.82 1.94 -7.20
N MET A 42 -3.81 0.94 -8.06
CA MET A 42 -4.96 0.61 -8.92
C MET A 42 -6.18 0.21 -8.07
N ALA A 43 -5.99 -0.55 -6.99
CA ALA A 43 -7.05 -0.85 -6.04
C ALA A 43 -7.60 0.42 -5.36
N ALA A 44 -6.72 1.36 -5.00
CA ALA A 44 -7.11 2.64 -4.40
C ALA A 44 -8.00 3.49 -5.33
N GLU A 45 -7.86 3.39 -6.65
CA GLU A 45 -8.70 4.11 -7.62
C GLU A 45 -10.19 3.73 -7.53
N MET A 46 -10.51 2.53 -7.04
CA MET A 46 -11.88 2.05 -6.89
C MET A 46 -12.67 2.83 -5.82
N PHE A 47 -11.98 3.43 -4.85
CA PHE A 47 -12.59 4.22 -3.77
C PHE A 47 -12.85 5.67 -4.23
N LYS A 48 -13.72 5.85 -5.22
CA LYS A 48 -13.98 7.15 -5.86
C LYS A 48 -14.58 8.21 -4.93
N ASN A 49 -15.27 7.79 -3.88
CA ASN A 49 -15.93 8.68 -2.93
C ASN A 49 -15.08 9.00 -1.68
N ALA A 50 -13.89 8.41 -1.56
CA ALA A 50 -12.96 8.75 -0.49
C ALA A 50 -12.34 10.12 -0.77
N GLU A 51 -12.41 11.01 0.20
CA GLU A 51 -11.79 12.34 0.15
C GLU A 51 -10.28 12.24 0.29
N GLU A 52 -9.81 11.28 1.09
CA GLU A 52 -8.38 11.02 1.32
C GLU A 52 -8.08 9.53 1.23
N LYS A 53 -6.98 9.19 0.56
CA LYS A 53 -6.49 7.82 0.38
C LYS A 53 -5.07 7.73 0.88
N TYR A 54 -4.81 6.79 1.77
CA TYR A 54 -3.49 6.51 2.33
C TYR A 54 -3.02 5.15 1.85
N LEU A 55 -1.78 5.10 1.38
CA LEU A 55 -1.12 3.86 0.95
C LEU A 55 -0.02 3.52 1.95
N MET A 56 0.00 2.27 2.41
CA MET A 56 1.01 1.77 3.32
C MET A 56 1.51 0.41 2.89
N PHE A 57 2.82 0.25 2.82
CA PHE A 57 3.44 -0.99 2.39
C PHE A 57 4.32 -1.56 3.48
N PHE A 58 4.19 -2.85 3.73
CA PHE A 58 5.01 -3.59 4.68
C PHE A 58 5.91 -4.57 3.93
N SER A 59 7.21 -4.57 4.20
CA SER A 59 8.14 -5.52 3.58
C SER A 59 9.18 -6.07 4.53
N LYS A 60 9.36 -7.38 4.52
CA LYS A 60 10.44 -8.05 5.28
C LYS A 60 11.83 -7.60 4.84
N SER A 61 12.05 -7.55 3.53
CA SER A 61 13.39 -7.33 2.95
C SER A 61 13.50 -5.96 2.27
N GLY A 62 12.69 -5.00 2.72
CA GLY A 62 12.66 -3.65 2.16
C GLY A 62 12.06 -3.56 0.76
N PHE A 63 12.41 -2.50 0.05
CA PHE A 63 11.75 -2.06 -1.18
C PHE A 63 12.79 -1.79 -2.26
N THR A 64 12.44 -2.01 -3.54
CA THR A 64 13.31 -1.54 -4.64
C THR A 64 13.43 -0.03 -4.64
N GLU A 65 14.50 0.52 -5.22
CA GLU A 65 14.69 1.98 -5.29
C GLU A 65 13.54 2.68 -6.00
N SER A 66 13.01 2.09 -7.08
CA SER A 66 11.83 2.61 -7.79
C SER A 66 10.60 2.77 -6.90
N VAL A 67 10.39 1.84 -5.95
CA VAL A 67 9.29 1.91 -4.98
C VAL A 67 9.54 3.04 -3.99
N LYS A 68 10.77 3.16 -3.45
CA LYS A 68 11.12 4.26 -2.54
C LYS A 68 10.94 5.63 -3.20
N GLU A 69 11.40 5.78 -4.44
CA GLU A 69 11.26 7.01 -5.22
C GLU A 69 9.79 7.37 -5.47
N ARG A 70 8.94 6.40 -5.82
CA ARG A 70 7.51 6.68 -6.02
C ARG A 70 6.80 6.97 -4.71
N ALA A 71 7.07 6.20 -3.66
CA ALA A 71 6.48 6.43 -2.34
C ALA A 71 6.77 7.84 -1.83
N ALA A 72 8.01 8.34 -2.02
CA ALA A 72 8.36 9.71 -1.67
C ALA A 72 7.59 10.77 -2.48
N ARG A 73 7.28 10.51 -3.75
CA ARG A 73 6.48 11.43 -4.59
C ARG A 73 4.99 11.44 -4.24
N GLU A 74 4.48 10.29 -3.80
CA GLU A 74 3.04 10.07 -3.57
C GLU A 74 2.67 10.06 -2.08
N ASN A 75 3.64 10.30 -1.19
CA ASN A 75 3.48 10.23 0.27
C ASN A 75 2.96 8.87 0.76
N ALA A 76 3.35 7.77 0.10
CA ALA A 76 3.08 6.43 0.61
C ALA A 76 4.02 6.08 1.76
N VAL A 77 3.50 5.36 2.75
CA VAL A 77 4.28 4.93 3.92
C VAL A 77 4.94 3.59 3.62
N LEU A 78 6.25 3.50 3.83
CA LEU A 78 7.02 2.26 3.69
C LEU A 78 7.50 1.83 5.06
N LEU A 79 7.15 0.61 5.47
CA LEU A 79 7.55 0.02 6.75
C LEU A 79 8.28 -1.30 6.53
N THR A 80 9.45 -1.42 7.15
CA THR A 80 10.21 -2.65 7.26
C THR A 80 9.96 -3.32 8.60
N ILE A 81 10.54 -4.51 8.83
CA ILE A 81 10.46 -5.15 10.16
C ILE A 81 11.11 -4.27 11.24
N GLU A 82 12.17 -3.56 10.89
CA GLU A 82 12.92 -2.68 11.82
C GLU A 82 12.08 -1.48 12.27
N ASP A 83 11.10 -1.06 11.47
CA ASP A 83 10.18 0.03 11.84
C ASP A 83 9.04 -0.44 12.77
N LEU A 84 8.84 -1.76 12.91
CA LEU A 84 7.72 -2.35 13.66
C LEU A 84 8.12 -2.89 15.05
N TYR A 85 9.41 -2.98 15.36
CA TYR A 85 9.96 -3.51 16.61
C TYR A 85 11.04 -2.58 17.17
#